data_AF-A0A937FWQ2-F1
#
_entry.id   AF-A0A937FWQ2-F1
#
_cell.length_a   1.000
_cell.length_b   1.000
_cell.length_c   1.000
_cell.angle_alpha   90.00
_cell.angle_beta   90.00
_cell.angle_gamma   90.00
#
_symmetry.space_group_name_H-M   'P 1'
#
loop_
_entity.id
_entity.type
_entity.pdbx_description
1 polymer ?
#
loop_
_entity_poly.entity_id
_entity_poly.type
_entity_poly.pdbx_seq_one_letter_code
_entity_poly.pdbx_strand_id
1 'polypeptide(L)'
;MNNPNNKYILIFLLFIGYNSHAQNPITWTDLVGVEVQTDNTLRKTGGWGTDNGGAASAEILAADTDGWAEFTVYPTGNERYFGLTQNNIDATKNIDYAIKINSI
;
A
#
# COMPACT_ATOMS: atom_id res chain seq x y z
N MET A 1 -4.85 30.64 59.19
CA MET A 1 -3.70 29.72 59.18
C MET A 1 -3.75 28.97 57.85
N ASN A 2 -2.83 29.26 56.93
CA ASN A 2 -2.79 28.64 55.61
C ASN A 2 -2.13 27.26 55.72
N ASN A 3 -2.78 26.22 55.19
CA ASN A 3 -2.26 24.86 55.18
C ASN A 3 -1.08 24.76 54.19
N PRO A 4 0.16 24.44 54.63
CA PRO A 4 1.35 24.50 53.76
C PRO A 4 1.52 23.31 52.79
N ASN A 5 0.50 22.45 52.62
CA ASN A 5 0.69 21.14 51.97
C ASN A 5 0.09 20.98 50.57
N ASN A 6 -0.35 22.05 49.88
CA ASN A 6 -0.72 21.93 48.47
C ASN A 6 0.53 21.96 47.57
N LYS A 7 1.21 20.81 47.49
CA LYS A 7 2.29 20.57 46.53
C LYS A 7 1.67 20.33 45.16
N TYR A 8 1.68 21.35 44.30
CA TYR A 8 1.30 21.22 42.89
C TYR A 8 2.32 20.31 42.20
N ILE A 9 1.90 19.10 41.82
CA ILE A 9 2.64 18.23 40.92
C ILE A 9 2.42 18.76 39.50
N LEU A 10 3.49 19.23 38.87
CA LEU A 10 3.50 19.63 37.46
C LEU A 10 3.87 18.39 36.64
N ILE A 11 2.90 17.81 35.93
CA ILE A 11 3.14 16.71 34.98
C ILE A 11 3.46 17.33 33.62
N PHE A 12 4.71 17.19 33.17
CA PHE A 12 5.08 17.49 31.78
C PHE A 12 4.70 16.29 30.90
N LEU A 13 3.62 16.43 30.11
CA LEU A 13 3.31 15.51 29.02
C LEU A 13 4.19 15.87 27.82
N LEU A 14 5.18 15.02 27.52
CA LEU A 14 5.99 15.14 26.30
C LEU A 14 5.16 14.59 25.13
N PHE A 15 4.56 15.46 24.33
CA PHE A 15 3.96 15.08 23.05
C PHE A 15 5.09 14.86 22.04
N ILE A 16 5.54 13.62 21.89
CA ILE A 16 6.37 13.24 20.76
C ILE A 16 5.43 13.23 19.55
N GLY A 17 5.64 14.13 18.61
CA GLY A 17 4.92 14.13 17.34
C GLY A 17 5.28 12.87 16.57
N TYR A 18 4.44 11.84 16.63
CA TYR A 18 4.53 10.71 15.70
C TYR A 18 4.02 11.22 14.36
N ASN A 19 4.90 11.31 13.36
CA ASN A 19 4.46 11.39 11.98
C ASN A 19 3.86 10.02 11.62
N SER A 20 2.60 9.78 11.98
CA SER A 20 1.84 8.71 11.35
C SER A 20 1.65 9.14 9.90
N HIS A 21 2.46 8.59 9.00
CA HIS A 21 2.18 8.69 7.58
C HIS A 21 0.93 7.85 7.34
N ALA A 22 -0.24 8.45 7.55
CA ALA A 22 -1.52 7.82 7.22
C ALA A 22 -1.49 7.63 5.70
N GLN A 23 -1.05 6.45 5.27
CA GLN A 23 -1.06 6.08 3.87
C GLN A 23 -2.53 5.92 3.52
N ASN A 24 -3.03 6.82 2.67
CA ASN A 24 -4.38 6.66 2.15
C ASN A 24 -4.47 5.32 1.44
N PRO A 25 -5.60 4.62 1.51
CA PRO A 25 -5.83 3.45 0.69
C PRO A 25 -5.52 3.78 -0.79
N ILE A 26 -4.74 2.93 -1.45
CA ILE A 26 -4.49 3.01 -2.90
C ILE A 26 -5.82 3.00 -3.65
N THR A 27 -5.93 3.84 -4.67
CA THR A 27 -7.06 3.87 -5.57
C THR A 27 -6.77 2.96 -6.75
N TRP A 28 -7.38 1.78 -6.79
CA TRP A 28 -7.20 0.85 -7.91
C TRP A 28 -7.99 1.29 -9.15
N THR A 29 -7.35 1.19 -10.31
CA THR A 29 -7.93 1.42 -11.64
C THR A 29 -7.63 0.22 -12.55
N ASP A 30 -8.28 0.21 -13.72
CA ASP A 30 -7.97 -0.74 -14.80
C ASP A 30 -8.01 -2.21 -14.37
N LEU A 31 -9.00 -2.56 -13.54
CA LEU A 31 -9.19 -3.91 -13.02
C LEU A 31 -9.51 -4.89 -14.16
N VAL A 32 -8.63 -5.86 -14.38
CA VAL A 32 -8.83 -6.94 -15.35
C VAL A 32 -8.69 -8.28 -14.64
N GLY A 33 -9.76 -9.07 -14.60
CA GLY A 33 -9.74 -10.41 -14.00
C GLY A 33 -9.35 -10.43 -12.51
N VAL A 34 -9.55 -9.31 -11.83
CA VAL A 34 -9.39 -9.11 -10.39
C VAL A 34 -10.55 -8.25 -9.87
N GLU A 35 -10.73 -8.21 -8.55
CA GLU A 35 -11.64 -7.29 -7.89
C GLU A 35 -11.04 -6.77 -6.58
N VAL A 36 -11.41 -5.53 -6.23
CA VAL A 36 -10.97 -4.87 -4.99
C VAL A 36 -11.82 -5.36 -3.82
N GLN A 37 -11.17 -5.83 -2.77
CA GLN A 37 -11.80 -6.27 -1.53
C GLN A 37 -12.05 -5.09 -0.57
N THR A 38 -12.85 -5.31 0.48
CA THR A 38 -13.18 -4.28 1.48
C THR A 38 -11.96 -3.77 2.26
N ASP A 39 -10.87 -4.55 2.31
CA ASP A 39 -9.60 -4.21 2.95
C ASP A 39 -8.56 -3.62 1.96
N ASN A 40 -9.00 -3.24 0.77
CA ASN A 40 -8.17 -2.73 -0.32
C ASN A 40 -7.16 -3.73 -0.93
N THR A 41 -7.33 -5.03 -0.67
CA THR A 41 -6.56 -6.08 -1.36
C THR A 41 -7.18 -6.42 -2.72
N LEU A 42 -6.37 -6.99 -3.60
CA LEU A 42 -6.85 -7.53 -4.88
C LEU A 42 -7.05 -9.04 -4.78
N ARG A 43 -8.25 -9.50 -5.18
CA ARG A 43 -8.55 -10.91 -5.37
C ARG A 43 -8.62 -11.23 -6.85
N LYS A 44 -7.91 -12.28 -7.29
CA LYS A 44 -8.02 -12.83 -8.64
C LYS A 44 -9.41 -13.42 -8.86
N THR A 45 -10.07 -13.02 -9.95
CA THR A 45 -11.39 -13.53 -10.36
C THR A 45 -11.37 -14.19 -11.73
N GLY A 46 -10.40 -13.85 -12.60
CA GLY A 46 -10.20 -14.52 -13.88
C GLY A 46 -9.75 -15.97 -13.69
N GLY A 47 -10.11 -16.85 -14.63
CA GLY A 47 -9.75 -18.26 -14.61
C GLY A 47 -8.24 -18.54 -14.74
N TRP A 48 -7.89 -19.79 -15.02
CA TRP A 48 -6.50 -20.21 -15.14
C TRP A 48 -5.74 -19.40 -16.21
N GLY A 49 -4.55 -18.94 -15.87
CA GLY A 49 -3.72 -18.08 -16.72
C GLY A 49 -2.86 -17.12 -15.88
N THR A 50 -1.72 -16.71 -16.43
CA THR A 50 -0.76 -15.82 -15.76
C THR A 50 -0.89 -14.36 -16.21
N ASP A 51 -1.61 -14.08 -17.30
CA ASP A 51 -1.73 -12.78 -17.97
C ASP A 51 -3.18 -12.27 -18.06
N ASN A 52 -4.05 -12.77 -17.18
CA ASN A 52 -5.49 -12.48 -17.16
C ASN A 52 -5.96 -11.96 -15.80
N GLY A 53 -5.05 -11.37 -15.03
CA GLY A 53 -5.32 -10.79 -13.72
C GLY A 53 -4.37 -9.62 -13.45
N GLY A 54 -4.90 -8.42 -13.27
CA GLY A 54 -4.09 -7.24 -12.98
C GLY A 54 -4.89 -5.97 -12.73
N ALA A 55 -4.22 -4.98 -12.17
CA ALA A 55 -4.76 -3.66 -11.83
C ALA A 55 -3.61 -2.65 -11.78
N ALA A 56 -3.95 -1.37 -11.93
CA ALA A 56 -3.02 -0.26 -11.71
C ALA A 56 -3.48 0.62 -10.53
N SER A 57 -2.56 1.41 -9.98
CA SER A 57 -2.89 2.49 -9.04
C SER A 57 -3.17 3.78 -9.80
N ALA A 58 -4.10 4.60 -9.29
CA ALA A 58 -4.25 5.98 -9.75
C ALA A 58 -3.12 6.89 -9.23
N GLU A 59 -2.47 6.48 -8.13
CA GLU A 59 -1.34 7.17 -7.53
C GLU A 59 -0.09 7.03 -8.40
N ILE A 60 0.64 8.14 -8.55
CA ILE A 60 1.82 8.25 -9.41
C ILE A 60 2.97 8.79 -8.57
N LEU A 61 4.15 8.18 -8.68
CA LEU A 61 5.39 8.79 -8.21
C LEU A 61 5.79 9.89 -9.19
N ALA A 62 5.76 11.13 -8.73
CA ALA A 62 6.08 12.27 -9.58
C ALA A 62 7.52 12.18 -10.08
N ALA A 63 7.75 12.64 -11.32
CA ALA A 63 9.10 12.75 -11.85
C ALA A 63 9.97 13.61 -10.93
N ASP A 64 11.26 13.25 -10.87
CA ASP A 64 12.28 13.97 -10.10
C ASP A 64 11.98 14.11 -8.60
N THR A 65 11.13 13.25 -8.05
CA THR A 65 10.78 13.21 -6.63
C THR A 65 11.00 11.82 -6.05
N ASP A 66 11.62 11.74 -4.87
CA ASP A 66 11.75 10.47 -4.16
C ASP A 66 10.38 10.00 -3.65
N GLY A 67 10.11 8.71 -3.81
CA GLY A 67 8.91 8.09 -3.30
C GLY A 67 9.01 6.58 -3.34
N TRP A 68 8.02 5.91 -2.76
CA TRP A 68 7.97 4.46 -2.70
C TRP A 68 6.55 3.95 -2.86
N ALA A 69 6.43 2.72 -3.35
CA ALA A 69 5.21 1.95 -3.31
C ALA A 69 5.46 0.71 -2.44
N GLU A 70 4.52 0.40 -1.56
CA GLU A 70 4.61 -0.76 -0.67
C GLU A 70 3.45 -1.70 -0.98
N PHE A 71 3.73 -3.01 -0.97
CA PHE A 71 2.73 -4.03 -1.19
C PHE A 71 3.00 -5.22 -0.27
N THR A 72 1.95 -5.69 0.42
CA THR A 72 2.04 -6.87 1.28
C THR A 72 1.57 -8.10 0.53
N VAL A 73 2.41 -9.14 0.53
CA VAL A 73 2.15 -10.41 -0.15
C VAL A 73 2.00 -11.55 0.85
N TYR A 74 0.88 -12.29 0.76
CA TYR A 74 0.68 -13.53 1.52
C TYR A 74 1.05 -14.77 0.68
N PRO A 75 1.57 -15.87 1.25
CA PRO A 75 1.82 -17.08 0.48
C PRO A 75 0.54 -17.60 -0.18
N THR A 76 0.61 -17.95 -1.47
CA THR A 76 -0.54 -18.47 -2.24
C THR A 76 -0.21 -19.68 -3.10
N GLY A 77 1.05 -20.14 -3.11
CA GLY A 77 1.51 -21.17 -4.06
C GLY A 77 1.55 -20.70 -5.52
N ASN A 78 1.31 -19.41 -5.78
CA ASN A 78 1.19 -18.84 -7.13
C ASN A 78 2.14 -17.66 -7.33
N GLU A 79 2.52 -17.43 -8.58
CA GLU A 79 3.34 -16.30 -9.00
C GLU A 79 2.52 -15.01 -9.00
N ARG A 80 3.10 -13.92 -8.50
CA ARG A 80 2.53 -12.56 -8.63
C ARG A 80 3.62 -11.56 -8.96
N TYR A 81 3.19 -10.46 -9.56
CA TYR A 81 4.05 -9.37 -9.98
C TYR A 81 3.55 -8.08 -9.33
N PHE A 82 4.48 -7.28 -8.84
CA PHE A 82 4.22 -5.93 -8.33
C PHE A 82 5.35 -5.03 -8.80
N GLY A 83 5.07 -3.79 -9.17
CA GLY A 83 6.10 -2.93 -9.71
C GLY A 83 5.59 -1.60 -10.21
N LEU A 84 6.47 -0.92 -10.94
CA LEU A 84 6.22 0.41 -11.51
C LEU A 84 6.24 0.33 -13.03
N THR A 85 5.45 1.18 -13.66
CA THR A 85 5.43 1.39 -15.11
C THR A 85 5.26 2.88 -15.43
N GLN A 86 5.83 3.33 -16.54
CA GLN A 86 5.69 4.72 -17.01
C GLN A 86 4.38 4.95 -17.77
N ASN A 87 3.75 3.88 -18.26
CA ASN A 87 2.49 3.92 -18.97
C ASN A 87 1.62 2.74 -18.51
N ASN A 88 0.30 2.89 -18.51
CA ASN A 88 -0.61 1.78 -18.19
C ASN A 88 -1.39 1.36 -19.44
N ILE A 89 -0.69 0.77 -20.42
CA ILE A 89 -1.34 0.29 -21.65
C ILE A 89 -2.08 -1.04 -21.44
N ASP A 90 -1.69 -1.81 -20.44
CA ASP A 90 -2.28 -3.12 -20.13
C ASP A 90 -2.00 -3.50 -18.67
N ALA A 91 -3.06 -3.51 -17.86
CA ALA A 91 -2.95 -3.81 -16.43
C ALA A 91 -2.50 -5.24 -16.10
N THR A 92 -2.53 -6.19 -17.05
CA THR A 92 -2.18 -7.60 -16.77
C THR A 92 -0.72 -7.96 -17.04
N LYS A 93 0.00 -7.17 -17.83
CA LYS A 93 1.34 -7.55 -18.32
C LYS A 93 2.29 -6.39 -18.61
N ASN A 94 1.91 -5.15 -18.34
CA ASN A 94 2.78 -4.00 -18.53
C ASN A 94 3.35 -3.51 -17.18
N ILE A 95 4.58 -3.93 -16.87
CA ILE A 95 5.33 -3.48 -15.69
C ILE A 95 6.80 -3.33 -16.09
N ASP A 96 7.30 -2.10 -16.18
CA ASP A 96 8.68 -1.79 -16.59
C ASP A 96 9.70 -2.28 -15.55
N TYR A 97 9.35 -2.14 -14.26
CA TYR A 97 10.20 -2.48 -13.12
C TYR A 97 9.44 -3.39 -12.18
N ALA A 98 9.53 -4.71 -12.42
CA ALA A 98 8.75 -5.71 -11.70
C ALA A 98 9.55 -6.48 -10.65
N ILE A 99 8.91 -6.69 -9.50
CA ILE A 99 9.27 -7.71 -8.51
C ILE A 99 8.38 -8.92 -8.76
N LYS A 100 9.01 -10.05 -9.10
CA LYS A 100 8.33 -11.35 -9.17
C LYS A 100 8.34 -11.99 -7.78
N ILE A 101 7.16 -12.21 -7.22
CA ILE A 101 6.96 -12.98 -5.99
C ILE A 101 6.58 -14.40 -6.37
N ASN A 102 7.40 -15.36 -5.96
CA ASN A 102 7.06 -16.78 -5.98
C ASN A 102 7.03 -17.26 -4.52
N SER A 103 5.86 -17.70 -4.05
CA SER A 103 5.74 -18.34 -2.75
C SER A 103 5.55 -19.83 -2.98
N ILE A 104 6.51 -20.63 -2.50
CA ILE A 104 6.39 -22.08 -2.30
C ILE A 104 5.44 -22.40 -1.15
#